data_AF-A0ABD5F3F8-F1
#
_entry.id   AF-A0ABD5F3F8-F1
#
_cell.length_a   1.000
_cell.length_b   1.000
_cell.length_c   1.000
_cell.angle_alpha   90.00
_cell.angle_beta   90.00
_cell.angle_gamma   90.00
#
_symmetry.space_group_name_H-M   'P 1'
#
loop_
_entity.id
_entity.type
_entity.pdbx_description
1 polymer ?
#
loop_
_entity_poly.entity_id
_entity_poly.type
_entity_poly.pdbx_seq_one_letter_code
_entity_poly.pdbx_strand_id
1 'polypeptide(L)' 'MKVRLLGGPLAGRVLTIADAPWAGRWFTAGDADWGLYVPGHRNPATGTVLAEVRVTIPRRR' A
#
# COMPACT_ATOMS: atom_id res chain seq x y z
N MET A 1 11.05 -6.05 3.81
CA MET A 1 11.51 -4.88 3.02
C MET A 1 10.69 -3.64 3.37
N LYS A 2 11.27 -2.43 3.34
CA LYS A 2 10.55 -1.16 3.57
C LYS A 2 10.59 -0.30 2.30
N VAL A 3 9.44 0.17 1.84
CA VAL A 3 9.29 1.04 0.67
C VAL A 3 8.80 2.41 1.15
N ARG A 4 9.46 3.49 0.73
CA ARG A 4 9.08 4.87 1.05
C ARG A 4 8.36 5.49 -0.15
N LEU A 5 7.15 6.01 0.08
CA LEU A 5 6.36 6.68 -0.95
C LEU A 5 6.86 8.12 -1.11
N LEU A 6 7.24 8.49 -2.33
CA LEU A 6 7.93 9.76 -2.61
C LEU A 6 6.99 10.90 -3.04
N GLY A 7 5.78 10.60 -3.50
CA GLY A 7 4.90 11.59 -4.10
C GLY A 7 3.41 11.34 -3.84
N GLY A 8 2.62 12.35 -4.18
CA GLY A 8 1.17 12.31 -4.02
C GLY A 8 0.71 12.37 -2.55
N PRO A 9 -0.57 12.04 -2.29
CA PRO A 9 -1.19 12.18 -0.97
C PRO A 9 -0.60 11.31 0.15
N LEU A 10 0.31 10.39 -0.21
CA LEU A 10 0.97 9.46 0.71
C LEU A 10 2.47 9.71 0.83
N ALA A 11 2.97 10.83 0.28
CA ALA A 11 4.37 11.19 0.38
C ALA A 11 4.88 11.13 1.84
N GLY A 12 6.05 10.53 2.02
CA GLY A 12 6.68 10.34 3.32
C GLY A 12 6.23 9.09 4.09
N ARG A 13 5.19 8.39 3.64
CA ARG A 13 4.74 7.14 4.29
C ARG A 13 5.63 5.96 3.92
N VAL A 14 5.74 5.02 4.85
CA VAL A 14 6.52 3.79 4.70
C VAL A 14 5.59 2.58 4.69
N LEU A 15 5.72 1.77 3.65
CA LEU A 15 5.10 0.46 3.54
C LEU A 15 6.14 -0.59 3.97
N THR A 16 5.79 -1.39 4.97
CA THR A 16 6.59 -2.57 5.33
C THR A 16 6.02 -3.77 4.60
N ILE A 17 6.78 -4.32 3.67
CA ILE A 17 6.47 -5.55 2.96
C ILE A 17 7.12 -6.68 3.73
N ALA A 18 6.30 -7.46 4.42
CA ALA A 18 6.73 -8.69 5.09
C ALA A 18 6.99 -9.78 4.05
N ASP A 19 7.75 -10.82 4.40
CA ASP A 19 8.00 -11.99 3.53
C ASP A 19 6.78 -12.90 3.34
N ALA A 20 5.58 -12.41 3.67
CA ALA A 20 4.34 -13.07 3.38
C ALA A 20 3.94 -12.82 1.90
N PRO A 21 3.35 -13.82 1.22
CA PRO A 21 2.95 -13.70 -0.19
C PRO A 21 1.91 -12.59 -0.43
N TRP A 22 1.20 -12.15 0.61
CA TRP A 22 0.29 -11.01 0.56
C TRP A 22 0.44 -10.17 1.82
N ALA A 23 0.98 -8.96 1.69
CA ALA A 23 1.04 -7.97 2.76
C ALA A 23 0.35 -6.69 2.31
N GLY A 24 -0.78 -6.35 2.93
CA GLY A 24 -1.55 -5.15 2.64
C GLY A 24 -1.56 -4.17 3.80
N ARG A 25 -1.61 -2.85 3.51
CA ARG A 25 -1.82 -1.82 4.54
C ARG A 25 -2.81 -0.77 4.05
N TRP A 26 -3.65 -0.32 4.97
CA TRP A 26 -4.55 0.81 4.79
C TRP A 26 -3.84 2.14 5.08
N PHE A 27 -4.10 3.13 4.23
CA PHE A 27 -3.59 4.48 4.37
C PHE A 27 -4.71 5.50 4.15
N THR A 28 -4.90 6.42 5.09
CA THR A 28 -5.84 7.56 4.95
C THR A 28 -5.09 8.77 4.40
N ALA A 29 -5.50 9.36 3.29
CA ALA A 29 -4.77 10.49 2.70
C ALA A 29 -5.42 11.84 3.06
N GLY A 30 -4.87 12.53 4.08
CA GLY A 30 -5.45 13.78 4.60
C GLY A 30 -6.80 13.57 5.30
N ASP A 31 -7.64 14.61 5.35
CA ASP A 31 -9.04 14.58 5.84
C ASP A 31 -10.02 13.89 4.88
N ALA A 32 -9.51 13.34 3.78
CA ALA A 32 -10.36 12.79 2.76
C ALA A 32 -10.90 11.43 3.20
N ASP A 33 -12.21 11.22 3.01
CA ASP A 33 -12.90 9.99 3.39
C ASP A 33 -12.31 8.74 2.71
N TRP A 34 -11.42 8.84 1.72
CA TRP A 34 -10.88 7.69 0.99
C TRP A 34 -9.65 7.04 1.65
N GLY A 35 -9.61 5.71 1.59
CA GLY A 35 -8.48 4.89 2.01
C GLY A 35 -7.76 4.27 0.81
N LEU A 36 -6.44 4.14 0.90
CA LEU A 36 -5.64 3.36 -0.03
C LEU A 36 -5.30 1.99 0.57
N TYR A 37 -5.59 0.92 -0.16
CA TYR A 37 -5.12 -0.43 0.12
C TYR A 37 -4.00 -0.79 -0.87
N VAL A 38 -2.83 -1.15 -0.33
CA VAL A 38 -1.67 -1.54 -1.15
C VAL A 38 -1.29 -2.99 -0.84
N PRO A 39 -1.83 -3.99 -1.57
CA PRO A 39 -1.36 -5.37 -1.45
C PRO A 39 -0.02 -5.53 -2.16
N GLY A 40 0.97 -6.04 -1.45
CA GLY A 40 2.27 -6.44 -1.98
C GLY A 40 2.39 -7.96 -2.08
N HIS A 41 2.91 -8.45 -3.21
CA HIS A 41 3.31 -9.83 -3.44
C HIS A 41 4.80 -9.90 -3.76
N ARG A 42 5.54 -10.74 -3.03
CA ARG A 42 6.94 -11.04 -3.33
C ARG A 42 7.03 -12.37 -4.06
N ASN A 43 7.56 -12.36 -5.28
CA ASN A 43 7.89 -13.59 -5.98
C ASN A 43 9.12 -14.23 -5.31
N PRO A 44 8.99 -15.41 -4.68
CA PRO A 44 10.11 -16.03 -3.96
C PRO A 44 11.22 -16.52 -4.90
N ALA A 45 10.90 -16.83 -6.16
CA ALA A 45 11.87 -17.33 -7.13
C ALA A 45 12.76 -16.23 -7.72
N THR A 46 12.25 -15.00 -7.84
CA THR A 46 12.97 -13.88 -8.47
C THR A 46 13.30 -12.74 -7.49
N GLY A 47 12.69 -12.75 -6.31
CA GLY A 47 12.78 -11.66 -5.35
C GLY A 47 11.98 -10.41 -5.74
N THR A 48 11.35 -10.39 -6.93
CA THR A 48 10.56 -9.26 -7.43
C THR A 48 9.37 -8.99 -6.53
N VAL A 49 9.16 -7.71 -6.22
CA VAL A 49 8.02 -7.23 -5.43
C VAL A 49 7.03 -6.55 -6.36
N LEU A 50 5.81 -7.08 -6.41
CA LEU A 50 4.67 -6.49 -7.08
C LEU A 50 3.80 -5.80 -6.03
N ALA A 51 3.34 -4.58 -6.28
CA ALA A 51 2.40 -3.90 -5.42
C ALA A 51 1.26 -3.33 -6.27
N GLU A 52 0.02 -3.57 -5.87
CA GLU A 52 -1.16 -2.95 -6.48
C GLU A 52 -1.59 -1.74 -5.63
N VAL A 53 -2.15 -0.71 -6.25
CA VAL A 53 -2.66 0.48 -5.55
C VAL A 53 -4.17 0.52 -5.75
N ARG A 54 -4.94 0.21 -4.70
CA ARG A 54 -6.42 0.24 -4.74
C ARG A 54 -6.95 1.41 -3.94
N VAL A 55 -7.61 2.34 -4.60
CA VAL A 55 -8.32 3.45 -3.96
C VAL A 55 -9.72 2.97 -3.57
N THR A 56 -10.09 3.13 -2.31
CA THR A 56 -11.43 2.83 -1.80
C THR A 56 -12.02 4.07 -1.16
N ILE A 57 -13.18 4.50 -1.64
CA ILE A 57 -14.00 5.51 -0.99
C ILE A 57 -15.01 4.75 -0.13
N PRO A 58 -15.00 4.86 1.21
CA PRO A 58 -16.05 4.33 2.06
C PRO A 58 -17.38 4.86 1.55
N ARG A 59 -18.31 3.95 1.24
CA ARG A 59 -19.69 4.35 0.99
C ARG A 59 -20.22 4.96 2.29
N ARG A 60 -20.46 6.28 2.29
CA ARG A 60 -21.22 6.94 3.36
C ARG A 60 -22.58 6.22 3.46
N ARG A 61 -22.89 5.75 4.67
CA ARG A 61 -24.19 5.17 5.00
C ARG A 61 -25.19 6.28 5.30
#